data_AF-A0A1U7NKE5-F1
#
_entry.id   AF-A0A1U7NKE5-F1
#
_cell.length_a   1.000
_cell.length_b   1.000
_cell.length_c   1.000
_cell.angle_alpha   90.00
_cell.angle_beta   90.00
_cell.angle_gamma   90.00
#
_symmetry.space_group_name_H-M   'P 1'
#
loop_
_entity.id
_entity.type
_entity.pdbx_description
1 polymer ?
#
loop_
_entity_poly.entity_id
_entity_poly.type
_entity_poly.pdbx_seq_one_letter_code
_entity_poly.pdbx_strand_id
1 'polypeptide(L)'
;MKIGKKINLLQKDARVCLEFSAFNDFPDRPYKGHRHDYRSVIAKGRLKLVDANEDLETFKRGYDLLYLCNGRPITPLESRKVMPNLYIGKIECDWNDVSAKSEFPLRTIEDVPFVDVYEMEEDTTSFDIKDLIVAAKARQKKTG
;
A
#
# COMPACT_ATOMS: atom_id res chain seq x y z
N MET A 1 -16.67 -24.77 -8.49
CA MET A 1 -15.45 -23.98 -8.19
C MET A 1 -15.07 -24.19 -6.73
N LYS A 2 -13.80 -24.53 -6.41
CA LYS A 2 -13.37 -24.62 -5.01
C LYS A 2 -13.21 -23.21 -4.45
N ILE A 3 -13.90 -22.89 -3.35
CA ILE A 3 -13.77 -21.59 -2.68
C ILE A 3 -12.56 -21.65 -1.74
N GLY A 4 -11.65 -20.67 -1.88
CA GLY A 4 -10.49 -20.57 -0.99
C GLY A 4 -10.90 -20.21 0.44
N LYS A 5 -10.20 -20.73 1.45
CA LYS A 5 -10.48 -20.45 2.87
C LYS A 5 -10.54 -18.95 3.18
N LYS A 6 -9.66 -18.14 2.56
CA LYS A 6 -9.65 -16.68 2.73
C LYS A 6 -10.96 -16.05 2.25
N ILE A 7 -11.50 -16.49 1.12
CA ILE A 7 -12.79 -16.02 0.60
C ILE A 7 -13.93 -16.36 1.58
N ASN A 8 -13.95 -17.58 2.12
CA ASN A 8 -14.95 -17.97 3.13
C ASN A 8 -14.90 -17.08 4.39
N LEU A 9 -13.70 -16.65 4.81
CA LEU A 9 -13.54 -15.72 5.94
C LEU A 9 -14.04 -14.33 5.58
N LEU A 10 -13.71 -13.83 4.38
CA LEU A 10 -14.11 -12.52 3.89
C LEU A 10 -15.63 -12.41 3.66
N GLN A 11 -16.30 -13.52 3.35
CA GLN A 11 -17.76 -13.57 3.27
C GLN A 11 -18.43 -13.44 4.65
N LYS A 12 -17.78 -13.92 5.72
CA LYS A 12 -18.26 -13.77 7.10
C LYS A 12 -18.00 -12.37 7.64
N ASP A 13 -16.83 -11.82 7.33
CA ASP A 13 -16.44 -10.46 7.68
C ASP A 13 -15.58 -9.86 6.58
N ALA A 14 -16.15 -8.88 5.88
CA ALA A 14 -15.53 -8.23 4.74
C ALA A 14 -14.47 -7.19 5.15
N ARG A 15 -14.31 -6.88 6.44
CA ARG A 15 -13.32 -5.88 6.89
C ARG A 15 -11.90 -6.36 6.59
N VAL A 16 -11.13 -5.49 5.96
CA VAL A 16 -9.75 -5.76 5.55
C VAL A 16 -8.85 -4.58 5.88
N CYS A 17 -7.57 -4.90 6.08
CA CYS A 17 -6.49 -3.94 6.16
C CYS A 17 -5.53 -4.26 5.00
N LEU A 18 -5.31 -3.28 4.13
CA LEU A 18 -4.31 -3.33 3.06
C LEU A 18 -3.11 -2.52 3.49
N GLU A 19 -1.93 -3.06 3.25
CA GLU A 19 -0.67 -2.36 3.45
C GLU A 19 0.13 -2.40 2.16
N PHE A 20 0.60 -1.23 1.72
CA PHE A 20 1.54 -1.07 0.63
C PHE A 20 2.81 -0.50 1.24
N SER A 21 3.93 -1.20 1.06
CA SER A 21 5.19 -0.82 1.69
C SER A 21 6.34 -0.90 0.69
N ALA A 22 7.27 0.05 0.80
CA ALA A 22 8.58 0.00 0.18
C ALA A 22 9.64 0.15 1.27
N PHE A 23 10.71 -0.62 1.16
CA PHE A 23 11.84 -0.62 2.08
C PHE A 23 13.12 -0.29 1.32
N ASN A 24 13.99 0.46 1.97
CA ASN A 24 15.34 0.77 1.51
C ASN A 24 16.30 0.50 2.66
N ASP A 25 17.01 -0.64 2.60
CA ASP A 25 17.92 -1.09 3.64
C ASP A 25 19.37 -0.69 3.29
N PHE A 26 20.11 -0.21 4.28
CA PHE A 26 21.52 0.22 4.17
C PHE A 26 22.29 -0.17 5.45
N PRO A 27 22.34 -1.48 5.78
CA PRO A 27 22.85 -1.95 7.07
C PRO A 27 24.34 -1.64 7.31
N ASP A 28 25.11 -1.48 6.24
CA ASP A 28 26.55 -1.19 6.21
C ASP A 28 26.87 0.31 6.19
N ARG A 29 25.89 1.16 5.90
CA ARG A 29 26.05 2.62 5.87
C ARG A 29 24.95 3.33 6.66
N PRO A 30 24.96 3.23 8.01
CA PRO A 30 23.95 3.89 8.83
C PRO A 30 23.89 5.39 8.56
N TYR A 31 22.69 5.94 8.50
CA TYR A 31 22.46 7.37 8.27
C TYR A 31 21.56 7.95 9.33
N LYS A 32 22.06 8.99 9.99
CA LYS A 32 21.41 9.67 11.13
C LYS A 32 20.97 8.71 12.24
N GLY A 33 21.69 7.59 12.38
CA GLY A 33 21.42 6.53 13.37
C GLY A 33 20.48 5.41 12.90
N HIS A 34 19.95 5.46 11.69
CA HIS A 34 19.09 4.43 11.11
C HIS A 34 19.88 3.52 10.16
N ARG A 35 19.40 2.29 9.95
CA ARG A 35 19.99 1.28 9.04
C ARG A 35 19.06 0.84 7.92
N HIS A 36 17.86 1.36 7.94
CA HIS A 36 16.82 1.15 6.95
C HIS A 36 15.94 2.38 6.96
N ASP A 37 15.19 2.51 5.88
CA ASP A 37 14.21 3.55 5.69
C ASP A 37 13.00 2.93 4.98
N TYR A 38 11.78 3.31 5.34
CA TYR A 38 10.57 2.72 4.75
C TYR A 38 9.50 3.75 4.47
N ARG A 39 8.62 3.44 3.50
CA ARG A 39 7.39 4.16 3.15
C ARG A 39 6.28 3.14 3.23
N SER A 40 5.23 3.43 4.00
CA SER A 40 4.07 2.56 4.07
C SER A 40 2.78 3.36 4.01
N VAL A 41 1.79 2.80 3.34
CA VAL A 41 0.40 3.29 3.32
C VAL A 41 -0.49 2.13 3.72
N ILE A 42 -1.31 2.35 4.74
CA ILE A 42 -2.28 1.39 5.25
C ILE A 42 -3.67 1.94 4.98
N ALA A 43 -4.49 1.18 4.27
CA ALA A 43 -5.89 1.48 4.03
C ALA A 43 -6.77 0.43 4.74
N LYS A 44 -7.66 0.88 5.62
CA LYS A 44 -8.66 0.02 6.25
C LYS A 44 -9.97 0.17 5.50
N GLY A 45 -10.58 -0.95 5.13
CA GLY A 45 -11.76 -0.92 4.27
C GLY A 45 -12.56 -2.20 4.31
N ARG A 46 -13.44 -2.37 3.32
CA ARG A 46 -14.25 -3.57 3.14
C ARG A 46 -14.03 -4.14 1.75
N LEU A 47 -13.84 -5.45 1.66
CA LEU A 47 -13.77 -6.16 0.40
C LEU A 47 -15.18 -6.40 -0.16
N LYS A 48 -15.36 -6.15 -1.45
CA LYS A 48 -16.49 -6.61 -2.24
C LYS A 48 -15.96 -7.49 -3.37
N LEU A 49 -16.46 -8.72 -3.46
CA LEU A 49 -16.17 -9.57 -4.61
C LEU A 49 -16.88 -9.01 -5.84
N VAL A 50 -16.20 -9.03 -6.98
CA VAL A 50 -16.74 -8.61 -8.27
C VAL A 50 -17.18 -9.85 -9.01
N ASP A 51 -18.48 -9.98 -9.26
CA ASP A 51 -19.02 -11.04 -10.12
C ASP A 51 -18.95 -10.58 -11.58
N ALA A 52 -18.26 -11.35 -12.43
CA ALA A 52 -18.13 -11.04 -13.85
C ALA A 52 -19.47 -11.05 -14.61
N ASN A 53 -20.49 -11.74 -14.10
CA ASN A 53 -21.83 -11.73 -14.69
C ASN A 53 -22.62 -10.46 -14.36
N GLU A 54 -22.27 -9.77 -13.27
CA GLU A 54 -22.93 -8.55 -12.82
C GLU A 54 -22.15 -7.29 -13.27
N ASP A 55 -20.82 -7.31 -13.16
CA ASP A 55 -19.92 -6.20 -13.50
C ASP A 55 -18.66 -6.71 -14.21
N LEU A 56 -18.83 -7.01 -15.49
CA LEU A 56 -17.74 -7.49 -16.35
C LEU A 56 -16.64 -6.44 -16.54
N GLU A 57 -17.00 -5.15 -16.57
CA GLU A 57 -16.04 -4.06 -16.81
C GLU A 57 -15.04 -3.95 -15.65
N THR A 58 -15.53 -3.89 -14.42
CA THR A 58 -14.66 -3.86 -13.23
C THR A 58 -13.87 -5.15 -13.10
N PHE A 59 -14.48 -6.31 -13.40
CA PHE A 59 -13.78 -7.58 -13.37
C PHE A 59 -12.61 -7.59 -14.36
N LYS A 60 -12.84 -7.19 -15.62
CA LYS A 60 -11.81 -7.12 -16.65
C LYS A 60 -10.69 -6.15 -16.26
N ARG A 61 -11.03 -4.97 -15.75
CA ARG A 61 -10.03 -4.01 -15.27
C ARG A 61 -9.16 -4.60 -14.15
N GLY A 62 -9.77 -5.29 -13.18
CA GLY A 62 -9.02 -5.99 -12.14
C GLY A 62 -8.12 -7.09 -12.69
N TYR A 63 -8.60 -7.84 -13.68
CA TYR A 63 -7.85 -8.91 -14.34
C TYR A 63 -6.63 -8.34 -15.09
N ASP A 64 -6.79 -7.25 -15.84
CA ASP A 64 -5.70 -6.60 -16.58
C ASP A 64 -4.65 -5.98 -15.64
N LEU A 65 -5.10 -5.38 -14.52
CA LEU A 65 -4.19 -4.86 -13.49
C LEU A 65 -3.26 -5.94 -12.92
N LEU A 66 -3.73 -7.20 -12.80
CA LEU A 66 -2.86 -8.30 -12.34
C LEU A 66 -1.70 -8.56 -13.30
N TYR A 67 -1.85 -8.33 -14.62
CA TYR A 67 -0.73 -8.46 -15.55
C TYR A 67 0.21 -7.28 -15.45
N LEU A 68 -0.34 -6.07 -15.46
CA LEU A 68 0.42 -4.83 -15.41
C LEU A 68 1.29 -4.73 -14.15
N CYS A 69 0.70 -5.01 -12.97
CA CYS A 69 1.43 -4.95 -11.70
C CYS A 69 2.51 -6.02 -11.56
N ASN A 70 2.47 -7.08 -12.38
CA ASN A 70 3.49 -8.14 -12.40
C ASN A 70 4.46 -8.01 -13.59
N GLY A 71 4.42 -6.91 -14.34
CA GLY A 71 5.29 -6.69 -15.51
C GLY A 71 5.06 -7.69 -16.65
N ARG A 72 3.85 -8.24 -16.76
CA ARG A 72 3.50 -9.25 -17.77
C ARG A 72 2.73 -8.62 -18.93
N PRO A 73 2.95 -9.09 -20.18
CA PRO A 73 2.06 -8.76 -21.29
C PRO A 73 0.63 -9.19 -20.99
N ILE A 74 -0.34 -8.32 -21.27
CA ILE A 74 -1.76 -8.62 -21.04
C ILE A 74 -2.20 -9.72 -22.00
N THR A 75 -2.78 -10.79 -21.46
CA THR A 75 -3.56 -11.76 -22.23
C THR A 75 -5.04 -11.46 -22.03
N PRO A 76 -5.74 -10.86 -23.02
CA PRO A 76 -7.11 -10.39 -22.87
C PRO A 76 -8.05 -11.46 -22.30
N LEU A 77 -9.02 -11.03 -21.49
CA LEU A 77 -10.00 -11.95 -20.90
C LEU A 77 -10.83 -12.65 -22.00
N GLU A 78 -11.14 -11.92 -23.07
CA GLU A 78 -11.93 -12.40 -24.22
C GLU A 78 -11.22 -13.47 -25.04
N SER A 79 -9.89 -13.52 -25.00
CA SER A 79 -9.13 -14.57 -25.70
C SER A 79 -9.13 -15.89 -24.93
N ARG A 80 -9.73 -15.95 -23.74
CA ARG A 80 -9.82 -17.16 -22.93
C ARG A 80 -11.01 -18.00 -23.38
N LYS A 81 -10.77 -19.30 -23.63
CA LYS A 81 -11.83 -20.27 -23.95
C LYS A 81 -12.83 -20.49 -22.81
N VAL A 82 -12.36 -20.31 -21.57
CA VAL A 82 -13.14 -20.47 -20.34
C VAL A 82 -12.74 -19.37 -19.39
N MET A 83 -13.71 -18.82 -18.64
CA MET A 83 -13.44 -17.84 -17.59
C MET A 83 -12.40 -18.38 -16.61
N PRO A 84 -11.35 -17.59 -16.29
CA PRO A 84 -10.35 -17.99 -15.31
C PRO A 84 -11.01 -18.29 -13.96
N ASN A 85 -10.55 -19.36 -13.31
CA ASN A 85 -10.97 -19.73 -11.97
C ASN A 85 -10.28 -18.80 -10.93
N LEU A 86 -10.71 -17.55 -10.89
CA LEU A 86 -10.13 -16.45 -10.12
C LEU A 86 -11.26 -15.64 -9.46
N TYR A 87 -11.01 -15.21 -8.22
CA TYR A 87 -11.84 -14.19 -7.57
C TYR A 87 -11.15 -12.84 -7.68
N ILE A 88 -11.86 -11.85 -8.18
CA ILE A 88 -11.44 -10.45 -8.18
C ILE A 88 -12.28 -9.74 -7.12
N GLY A 89 -11.62 -8.94 -6.29
CA GLY A 89 -12.28 -8.15 -5.28
C GLY A 89 -11.83 -6.71 -5.35
N LYS A 90 -12.79 -5.80 -5.15
CA LYS A 90 -12.56 -4.37 -4.94
C LYS A 90 -12.56 -4.10 -3.45
N ILE A 91 -11.62 -3.28 -2.98
CA ILE A 91 -11.61 -2.82 -1.60
C ILE A 91 -12.04 -1.36 -1.60
N GLU A 92 -13.03 -1.06 -0.77
CA GLU A 92 -13.54 0.29 -0.59
C GLU A 92 -13.17 0.77 0.80
N CYS A 93 -12.52 1.92 0.88
CA CYS A 93 -12.06 2.57 2.11
C CYS A 93 -12.40 4.06 2.08
N ASP A 94 -12.75 4.62 3.23
CA ASP A 94 -12.82 6.07 3.39
C ASP A 94 -11.40 6.64 3.45
N TRP A 95 -11.20 7.87 2.95
CA TRP A 95 -9.89 8.52 3.01
C TRP A 95 -9.41 8.75 4.46
N ASN A 96 -10.34 8.93 5.40
CA ASN A 96 -10.03 9.03 6.82
C ASN A 96 -9.52 7.71 7.43
N ASP A 97 -9.77 6.58 6.78
CA ASP A 97 -9.28 5.25 7.16
C ASP A 97 -7.95 4.89 6.45
N VAL A 98 -7.37 5.84 5.72
CA VAL A 98 -6.04 5.73 5.13
C VAL A 98 -5.03 6.41 6.05
N SER A 99 -3.96 5.68 6.36
CA SER A 99 -2.83 6.19 7.14
C SER A 99 -1.53 5.92 6.39
N ALA A 100 -0.53 6.77 6.59
CA ALA A 100 0.79 6.58 6.04
C ALA A 100 1.84 6.68 7.16
N LYS A 101 2.95 5.97 7.00
CA LYS A 101 4.10 6.06 7.89
C LYS A 101 5.39 6.04 7.08
N SER A 102 6.36 6.78 7.56
CA SER A 102 7.74 6.75 7.09
C SER A 102 8.69 6.60 8.27
N GLU A 103 9.86 6.02 8.03
CA GLU A 103 10.92 5.99 9.03
C GLU A 103 11.60 7.37 9.10
N PHE A 104 12.04 7.90 7.96
CA PHE A 104 12.56 9.26 7.91
C PHE A 104 11.43 10.29 7.98
N PRO A 105 11.66 11.43 8.67
CA PRO A 105 10.66 12.49 8.77
C PRO A 105 10.39 13.14 7.40
N LEU A 106 9.11 13.25 7.05
CA LEU A 106 8.65 13.92 5.83
C LEU A 106 8.01 15.27 6.18
N ARG A 107 8.46 16.34 5.52
CA ARG A 107 7.92 17.69 5.66
C ARG A 107 7.28 18.17 4.37
N THR A 108 7.88 17.83 3.24
CA THR A 108 7.37 18.18 1.91
C THR A 108 7.23 16.95 1.02
N ILE A 109 6.67 17.12 -0.17
CA ILE A 109 6.50 16.04 -1.15
C ILE A 109 7.87 15.56 -1.65
N GLU A 110 8.85 16.47 -1.70
CA GLU A 110 10.21 16.20 -2.13
C GLU A 110 10.96 15.28 -1.16
N ASP A 111 10.52 15.15 0.09
CA ASP A 111 11.09 14.22 1.07
C ASP A 111 10.63 12.76 0.85
N VAL A 112 9.57 12.53 0.06
CA VAL A 112 8.94 11.21 -0.10
C VAL A 112 9.87 10.15 -0.73
N PRO A 113 10.63 10.45 -1.80
CA PRO A 113 11.60 9.52 -2.37
C PRO A 113 12.64 9.05 -1.35
N PHE A 114 13.22 7.88 -1.57
CA PHE A 114 14.33 7.43 -0.73
C PHE A 114 15.58 8.28 -1.01
N VAL A 115 16.28 8.63 0.06
CA VAL A 115 17.62 9.23 -0.02
C VAL A 115 18.59 8.14 -0.45
N ASP A 116 19.44 8.45 -1.44
CA ASP A 116 20.58 7.60 -1.76
C ASP A 116 21.68 7.82 -0.72
N VAL A 117 21.65 6.99 0.31
CA VAL A 117 22.54 7.07 1.47
C VAL A 117 24.00 6.88 1.06
N TYR A 118 24.28 6.21 -0.06
CA TYR A 118 25.63 5.94 -0.53
C TYR A 118 26.30 7.15 -1.19
N GLU A 119 25.52 8.17 -1.56
CA GLU A 119 26.02 9.44 -2.11
C GLU A 119 26.10 10.55 -1.05
N MET A 120 25.53 10.33 0.14
CA MET A 120 25.55 11.30 1.24
C MET A 120 26.84 11.22 2.06
N GLU A 121 27.30 12.36 2.58
CA GLU A 121 28.36 12.38 3.60
C GLU A 121 27.92 11.62 4.86
N GLU A 122 28.89 11.04 5.58
CA GLU A 122 28.61 10.34 6.83
C GLU A 122 28.01 11.32 7.85
N ASP A 123 26.80 11.01 8.32
CA ASP A 123 26.11 11.82 9.32
C ASP A 123 25.46 10.91 10.37
N THR A 124 25.87 11.08 11.61
CA THR A 124 25.36 10.34 12.77
C THR A 124 24.37 11.16 13.60
N THR A 125 24.14 12.43 13.22
CA THR A 125 23.23 13.33 13.91
C THR A 125 21.79 12.95 13.62
N SER A 126 21.08 12.47 14.64
CA SER A 126 19.66 12.11 14.54
C SER A 126 18.82 13.26 13.99
N PHE A 127 17.73 12.92 13.31
CA PHE A 127 16.78 13.91 12.81
C PHE A 127 16.19 14.75 13.95
N ASP A 128 16.18 16.08 13.79
CA ASP A 128 15.33 16.92 14.62
C ASP A 128 13.88 16.80 14.11
N ILE A 129 12.97 16.38 14.99
CA ILE A 129 11.55 16.16 14.68
C ILE A 129 10.63 16.95 15.63
N LYS A 130 11.16 17.92 16.38
CA LYS A 130 10.38 18.71 17.36
C LYS A 130 9.18 19.39 16.71
N ASP A 131 9.38 19.96 15.51
CA ASP A 131 8.35 20.59 14.70
C ASP A 131 7.21 19.60 14.36
N LEU A 132 7.56 18.38 13.94
CA LEU A 132 6.61 17.34 13.60
C LEU A 132 5.80 16.87 14.82
N ILE A 133 6.43 16.76 15.98
CA ILE A 133 5.75 16.42 17.25
C ILE A 133 4.74 17.49 17.62
N VAL A 134 5.12 18.77 17.51
CA VAL A 134 4.20 19.90 17.78
C VAL A 134 3.01 19.87 16.82
N ALA A 135 3.27 19.69 15.51
CA ALA A 135 2.22 19.59 14.50
C ALA A 135 1.27 18.40 14.74
N ALA A 136 1.81 17.24 15.11
CA ALA A 136 1.03 16.04 15.44
C ALA A 136 0.08 16.28 16.62
N LYS A 137 0.58 16.89 17.72
CA LYS A 137 -0.25 17.25 18.88
C LYS A 137 -1.35 18.25 18.52
N ALA A 138 -1.05 19.24 17.66
CA ALA A 138 -2.05 20.21 17.20
C ALA A 138 -3.16 19.55 16.37
N ARG A 139 -2.83 18.56 15.53
CA ARG A 139 -3.82 17.77 14.76
C ARG A 139 -4.72 16.95 15.66
N GLN A 140 -4.15 16.25 16.65
CA GLN A 140 -4.92 15.43 17.60
C GLN A 140 -5.96 16.25 18.39
N LYS A 141 -5.63 17.49 18.77
CA LYS A 141 -6.56 18.40 19.46
C LYS A 141 -7.73 18.88 18.60
N LYS A 142 -7.63 18.79 17.27
CA LYS A 142 -8.72 19.20 16.35
C LYS A 142 -9.68 18.05 16.03
N THR A 143 -9.28 16.82 16.31
CA THR A 143 -10.03 15.59 15.99
C THR A 143 -10.69 14.94 17.20
N GLY A 144 -10.42 15.42 18.43
CA GLY A 144 -11.08 14.99 19.66
C GLY A 144 -11.96 16.09 20.22
#